data_AF-A0A382RI68-F1
#
_entry.id   AF-A0A382RI68-F1
#
_cell.length_a   1.000
_cell.length_b   1.000
_cell.length_c   1.000
_cell.angle_alpha   90.00
_cell.angle_beta   90.00
_cell.angle_gamma   90.00
#
_symmetry.space_group_name_H-M   'P 1'
#
loop_
_entity.id
_entity.type
_entity.pdbx_description
1 polymer ?
#
loop_
_entity_poly.entity_id
_entity_poly.type
_entity_poly.pdbx_seq_one_letter_code
_entity_poly.pdbx_strand_id
1 'polypeptide(L)'
;VRHGGTEAFRAQLELLQGWWSELTFRMQALRDNPECAREAYEDVLADSNPGLSVHLSFKQSQDSVTHSGHKPKVAILREQGVNSHREMAAAFHRAGFDPYDVHMSDLFSGKVSLDQYRGLVACGGFSYGDVLGAGEGWAKSILYNESIRHLFGEFFARDNIFALGVCNGCQMLAALKELIPGAGHWPRFVRNRSDQFEARFSMVRIDPSPSILLAPMVGSRLPIVTSHGEGLAEFASTNDLRMASQELVSLTYIDNHGETANRYPANPNGSPLGIAGLSNEDGRVTIMMPHPERCFRTVQNSWHPANWGEDSPWQQLFFNA
;
A
#
# COMPACT_ATOMS: atom_id res chain seq x y z
N VAL A 1 14.03 20.70 -34.63
CA VAL A 1 13.24 21.80 -35.24
C VAL A 1 13.81 22.11 -36.62
N ARG A 2 12.95 22.10 -37.65
CA ARG A 2 13.33 22.48 -39.03
C ARG A 2 12.41 23.59 -39.52
N HIS A 3 12.95 24.52 -40.30
CA HIS A 3 12.20 25.59 -40.95
C HIS A 3 12.66 25.71 -42.40
N GLY A 4 11.73 25.57 -43.36
CA GLY A 4 12.07 25.62 -44.78
C GLY A 4 13.08 24.56 -45.25
N GLY A 5 13.14 23.39 -44.59
CA GLY A 5 14.11 22.34 -44.90
C GLY A 5 15.47 22.51 -44.21
N THR A 6 15.76 23.68 -43.62
CA THR A 6 16.98 23.94 -42.84
C THR A 6 16.80 23.47 -41.40
N GLU A 7 17.84 22.84 -40.83
CA GLU A 7 17.87 22.47 -39.43
C GLU A 7 18.12 23.70 -38.56
N ALA A 8 17.12 24.09 -37.77
CA ALA A 8 17.20 25.23 -36.86
C ALA A 8 17.69 24.82 -35.46
N PHE A 9 17.38 23.60 -35.03
CA PHE A 9 17.80 23.06 -33.73
C PHE A 9 17.71 21.53 -33.71
N ARG A 10 18.74 20.88 -33.16
CA ARG A 10 18.76 19.44 -32.89
C ARG A 10 19.48 19.21 -31.56
N ALA A 11 18.88 18.43 -30.68
CA ALA A 11 19.47 17.97 -29.44
C ALA A 11 18.95 16.57 -29.13
N GLN A 12 19.69 15.84 -28.29
CA GLN A 12 19.24 14.60 -27.67
C GLN A 12 18.12 14.88 -26.67
N LEU A 13 17.07 14.07 -26.66
CA LEU A 13 15.90 14.30 -25.80
C LEU A 13 16.29 14.22 -24.32
N GLU A 14 17.17 13.26 -24.01
CA GLU A 14 17.68 12.98 -22.67
C GLU A 14 18.44 14.20 -22.11
N LEU A 15 19.20 14.89 -22.96
CA LEU A 15 19.90 16.12 -22.59
C LEU A 15 18.91 17.24 -22.26
N LEU A 16 17.86 17.41 -23.08
CA LEU A 16 16.83 18.42 -22.84
C LEU A 16 16.05 18.13 -21.55
N GLN A 17 15.72 16.85 -21.32
CA GLN A 17 15.02 16.40 -20.12
C GLN A 17 15.88 16.59 -18.87
N GLY A 18 17.20 16.36 -18.97
CA GLY A 18 18.16 16.66 -17.90
C GLY A 18 18.17 18.13 -17.51
N TRP A 19 18.36 19.02 -18.48
CA TRP A 19 18.31 20.46 -18.21
C TRP A 19 16.98 20.91 -17.64
N TRP A 20 15.87 20.37 -18.15
CA TRP A 20 14.54 20.67 -17.65
C TRP A 20 14.35 20.20 -16.20
N SER A 21 14.92 19.05 -15.84
CA SER A 21 14.79 18.44 -14.51
C SER A 21 15.82 18.94 -13.49
N GLU A 22 16.86 19.67 -13.92
CA GLU A 22 17.97 20.09 -13.07
C GLU A 22 17.49 20.96 -11.89
N LEU A 23 16.50 21.83 -12.11
CA LEU A 23 15.95 22.66 -11.04
C LEU A 23 15.32 21.81 -9.93
N THR A 24 14.48 20.83 -10.28
CA THR A 24 13.85 19.96 -9.26
C THR A 24 14.89 19.10 -8.56
N PHE A 25 15.89 18.60 -9.29
CA PHE A 25 17.00 17.85 -8.69
C PHE A 25 17.76 18.69 -7.65
N ARG A 26 18.18 19.91 -8.00
CA ARG A 26 18.91 20.79 -7.08
C ARG A 26 18.08 21.16 -5.85
N MET A 27 16.78 21.42 -6.02
CA MET A 27 15.87 21.70 -4.90
C MET A 27 15.73 20.51 -3.97
N GLN A 28 15.53 19.30 -4.52
CA GLN A 28 15.44 18.06 -3.74
C GLN A 28 16.76 17.76 -3.03
N ALA A 29 17.90 17.91 -3.69
CA ALA A 29 19.21 17.65 -3.07
C ALA A 29 19.54 18.60 -1.90
N LEU A 30 18.95 19.79 -1.87
CA LEU A 30 19.09 20.75 -0.77
C LEU A 30 18.10 20.51 0.38
N ARG A 31 16.92 19.96 0.09
CA ARG A 31 15.81 19.81 1.05
C ARG A 31 15.70 18.39 1.63
N ASP A 32 15.97 17.39 0.80
CA ASP A 32 15.70 15.96 1.03
C ASP A 32 17.01 15.20 1.21
N ASN A 33 16.95 13.87 1.27
CA ASN A 33 18.15 13.05 1.15
C ASN A 33 18.80 13.24 -0.24
N PRO A 34 20.04 13.78 -0.32
CA PRO A 34 20.69 14.08 -1.60
C PRO A 34 20.99 12.84 -2.44
N GLU A 35 21.14 11.67 -1.83
CA GLU A 35 21.29 10.41 -2.57
C GLU A 35 19.99 10.01 -3.27
N CYS A 36 18.84 10.17 -2.60
CA CYS A 36 17.54 9.93 -3.22
C CYS A 36 17.28 10.94 -4.36
N ALA A 37 17.59 12.22 -4.16
CA ALA A 37 17.48 13.23 -5.20
C ALA A 37 18.34 12.89 -6.43
N ARG A 38 19.58 12.43 -6.21
CA ARG A 38 20.48 11.97 -7.29
C ARG A 38 19.93 10.74 -7.99
N GLU A 39 19.47 9.72 -7.25
CA GLU A 39 18.90 8.50 -7.84
C GLU A 39 17.68 8.81 -8.72
N ALA A 40 16.79 9.71 -8.28
CA ALA A 40 15.66 10.15 -9.09
C ALA A 40 16.06 10.94 -10.33
N TYR A 41 17.07 11.80 -10.23
CA TYR A 41 17.57 12.52 -11.40
C TYR A 41 18.22 11.57 -12.42
N GLU A 42 18.97 10.58 -11.95
CA GLU A 42 19.55 9.53 -12.81
C GLU A 42 18.46 8.66 -13.47
N ASP A 43 17.39 8.32 -12.76
CA ASP A 43 16.25 7.57 -13.30
C ASP A 43 15.54 8.33 -14.44
N VAL A 44 15.38 9.65 -14.29
CA VAL A 44 14.81 10.53 -15.33
C VAL A 44 15.65 10.57 -16.60
N LEU A 45 16.97 10.39 -16.47
CA LEU A 45 17.91 10.40 -17.60
C LEU A 45 18.10 9.03 -18.25
N ALA A 46 17.53 7.96 -17.69
CA ALA A 46 17.71 6.61 -18.18
C ALA A 46 16.83 6.35 -19.42
N ASP A 47 17.39 6.54 -20.62
CA ASP A 47 16.73 6.25 -21.90
C ASP A 47 16.24 4.79 -22.02
N SER A 48 16.86 3.86 -21.29
CA SER A 48 16.43 2.46 -21.25
C SER A 48 15.15 2.22 -20.46
N ASN A 49 14.67 3.19 -19.67
CA ASN A 49 13.52 3.02 -18.79
C ASN A 49 12.22 2.87 -19.62
N PRO A 50 11.56 1.69 -19.61
CA PRO A 50 10.38 1.46 -20.43
C PRO A 50 9.12 2.16 -19.90
N GLY A 51 9.21 2.82 -18.74
CA GLY A 51 8.08 3.44 -18.05
C GLY A 51 7.20 2.41 -17.33
N LEU A 52 6.09 2.91 -16.78
CA LEU A 52 5.11 2.05 -16.11
C LEU A 52 4.56 1.00 -17.07
N SER A 53 4.39 -0.21 -16.58
CA SER A 53 3.89 -1.33 -17.37
C SER A 53 2.92 -2.19 -16.55
N VAL A 54 2.24 -3.12 -17.22
CA VAL A 54 1.30 -4.04 -16.57
C VAL A 54 1.54 -5.45 -17.10
N HIS A 55 1.64 -6.39 -16.18
CA HIS A 55 1.55 -7.83 -16.42
C HIS A 55 0.54 -8.40 -15.42
N LEU A 56 -0.54 -9.04 -15.89
CA LEU A 56 -1.54 -9.64 -15.02
C LEU A 56 -1.44 -11.16 -15.10
N SER A 57 -1.36 -11.82 -13.95
CA SER A 57 -1.41 -13.28 -13.83
C SER A 57 -2.84 -13.83 -13.78
N PHE A 58 -3.83 -12.95 -13.77
CA PHE A 58 -5.25 -13.29 -13.71
C PHE A 58 -6.04 -12.53 -14.77
N LYS A 59 -7.22 -13.03 -15.09
CA LYS A 59 -8.18 -12.34 -15.95
C LYS A 59 -8.99 -11.37 -15.10
N GLN A 60 -8.94 -10.07 -15.41
CA GLN A 60 -9.79 -9.08 -14.76
C GLN A 60 -11.26 -9.48 -14.90
N SER A 61 -11.99 -9.55 -13.79
CA SER A 61 -13.41 -9.87 -13.82
C SER A 61 -14.15 -8.78 -14.60
N GLN A 62 -14.90 -9.16 -15.64
CA GLN A 62 -15.71 -8.22 -16.41
C GLN A 62 -17.13 -8.05 -15.82
N ASP A 63 -17.55 -8.99 -14.98
CA ASP A 63 -18.87 -9.00 -14.37
C ASP A 63 -18.76 -9.26 -12.87
N SER A 64 -19.42 -8.40 -12.12
CA SER A 64 -19.48 -8.34 -10.66
C SER A 64 -19.85 -9.67 -10.03
N VAL A 65 -19.28 -9.92 -8.86
CA VAL A 65 -19.75 -10.87 -7.84
C VAL A 65 -21.25 -11.13 -7.97
N THR A 66 -21.63 -12.37 -8.30
CA THR A 66 -23.02 -12.81 -8.21
C THR A 66 -23.47 -12.61 -6.78
N HIS A 67 -24.29 -11.58 -6.52
CA HIS A 67 -24.82 -11.30 -5.20
C HIS A 67 -25.68 -12.50 -4.77
N SER A 68 -25.19 -13.29 -3.82
CA SER A 68 -25.92 -14.40 -3.19
C SER A 68 -27.10 -13.91 -2.32
N GLY A 69 -27.50 -12.65 -2.44
CA GLY A 69 -28.46 -11.97 -1.57
C GLY A 69 -27.92 -11.63 -0.18
N HIS A 70 -26.85 -12.30 0.28
CA HIS A 70 -26.22 -12.05 1.58
C HIS A 70 -24.94 -11.21 1.41
N LYS A 71 -24.92 -10.02 2.01
CA LYS A 71 -23.75 -9.12 2.02
C LYS A 71 -23.00 -9.26 3.35
N PRO A 72 -21.77 -9.82 3.37
CA PRO A 72 -20.99 -9.91 4.60
C PRO A 72 -20.68 -8.52 5.16
N LYS A 73 -20.77 -8.37 6.49
CA LYS A 73 -20.39 -7.11 7.14
C LYS A 73 -18.86 -6.97 7.21
N VAL A 74 -18.37 -5.79 6.85
CA VAL A 74 -16.97 -5.40 7.03
C VAL A 74 -16.87 -4.11 7.86
N ALA A 75 -16.03 -4.12 8.89
CA ALA A 75 -15.75 -2.94 9.69
C ALA A 75 -14.71 -2.08 8.96
N ILE A 76 -15.14 -0.92 8.46
CA ILE A 76 -14.26 0.11 7.91
C ILE A 76 -13.78 0.95 9.09
N LEU A 77 -12.66 0.52 9.67
CA LEU A 77 -12.16 1.03 10.93
C LEU A 77 -11.42 2.36 10.72
N ARG A 78 -11.77 3.36 11.51
CA ARG A 78 -11.11 4.66 11.53
C ARG A 78 -10.93 5.25 12.92
N GLU A 79 -9.91 6.09 13.05
CA GLU A 79 -9.62 6.93 14.21
C GLU A 79 -9.63 8.42 13.77
N GLN A 80 -9.61 9.35 14.72
CA GLN A 80 -9.39 10.77 14.45
C GLN A 80 -8.16 10.99 13.58
N GLY A 81 -8.33 11.66 12.44
CA GLY A 81 -7.26 11.92 11.46
C GLY A 81 -7.14 10.88 10.34
N VAL A 82 -7.81 9.73 10.45
CA VAL A 82 -7.98 8.80 9.31
C VAL A 82 -8.81 9.48 8.23
N ASN A 83 -8.36 9.42 6.98
CA ASN A 83 -8.94 10.19 5.87
C ASN A 83 -9.24 9.37 4.61
N SER A 84 -8.91 8.07 4.59
CA SER A 84 -9.07 7.21 3.41
C SER A 84 -10.18 6.16 3.55
N HIS A 85 -11.09 6.35 4.51
CA HIS A 85 -12.11 5.36 4.86
C HIS A 85 -13.28 5.30 3.86
N ARG A 86 -13.54 6.37 3.10
CA ARG A 86 -14.69 6.44 2.18
C ARG A 86 -14.46 5.63 0.92
N GLU A 87 -13.29 5.79 0.31
CA GLU A 87 -12.85 5.02 -0.85
C GLU A 87 -12.65 3.54 -0.49
N MET A 88 -12.15 3.26 0.72
CA MET A 88 -12.06 1.91 1.26
C MET A 88 -13.45 1.25 1.34
N ALA A 89 -14.42 1.94 1.95
CA ALA A 89 -15.80 1.47 2.00
C ALA A 89 -16.39 1.25 0.60
N ALA A 90 -16.09 2.14 -0.36
CA ALA A 90 -16.58 2.02 -1.73
C ALA A 90 -16.01 0.79 -2.46
N ALA A 91 -14.72 0.48 -2.28
CA ALA A 91 -14.07 -0.68 -2.88
C ALA A 91 -14.67 -2.01 -2.36
N PHE A 92 -14.89 -2.11 -1.05
CA PHE A 92 -15.57 -3.26 -0.43
C PHE A 92 -17.05 -3.34 -0.82
N HIS A 93 -17.76 -2.21 -0.86
CA HIS A 93 -19.15 -2.18 -1.34
C HIS A 93 -19.25 -2.72 -2.76
N ARG A 94 -18.32 -2.34 -3.64
CA ARG A 94 -18.24 -2.85 -5.01
C ARG A 94 -17.96 -4.35 -5.08
N ALA A 95 -17.23 -4.89 -4.11
CA ALA A 95 -17.04 -6.33 -3.94
C ALA A 95 -18.24 -7.07 -3.32
N GLY A 96 -19.34 -6.37 -3.02
CA GLY A 96 -20.58 -6.99 -2.52
C GLY A 96 -20.67 -7.07 -0.99
N PHE A 97 -19.77 -6.43 -0.26
CA PHE A 97 -19.85 -6.29 1.19
C PHE A 97 -20.90 -5.27 1.63
N ASP A 98 -21.28 -5.34 2.90
CA ASP A 98 -22.00 -4.30 3.63
C ASP A 98 -21.00 -3.55 4.54
N PRO A 99 -20.37 -2.45 4.08
CA PRO A 99 -19.37 -1.73 4.85
C PRO A 99 -19.99 -0.85 5.93
N TYR A 100 -19.48 -0.97 7.16
CA TYR A 100 -19.89 -0.15 8.29
C TYR A 100 -18.77 0.81 8.67
N ASP A 101 -19.09 2.09 8.80
CA ASP A 101 -18.20 3.08 9.40
C ASP A 101 -18.06 2.76 10.89
N VAL A 102 -16.88 2.31 11.31
CA VAL A 102 -16.59 1.98 12.71
C VAL A 102 -15.50 2.92 13.20
N HIS A 103 -15.90 3.95 13.94
CA HIS A 103 -14.94 4.80 14.61
C HIS A 103 -14.45 4.14 15.90
N MET A 104 -13.20 4.38 16.30
CA MET A 104 -12.68 3.90 17.57
C MET A 104 -13.56 4.29 18.77
N SER A 105 -14.18 5.47 18.75
CA SER A 105 -15.13 5.88 19.79
C SER A 105 -16.37 4.98 19.92
N ASP A 106 -16.80 4.36 18.82
CA ASP A 106 -17.94 3.43 18.84
C ASP A 106 -17.58 2.12 19.55
N LEU A 107 -16.32 1.68 19.40
CA LEU A 107 -15.75 0.56 20.15
C LEU A 107 -15.56 0.94 21.62
N PHE A 108 -14.93 2.09 21.92
CA PHE A 108 -14.72 2.56 23.30
C PHE A 108 -16.01 2.77 24.09
N SER A 109 -17.10 3.16 23.41
CA SER A 109 -18.41 3.32 24.04
C SER A 109 -19.23 2.02 24.14
N GLY A 110 -18.74 0.92 23.57
CA GLY A 110 -19.47 -0.35 23.52
C GLY A 110 -20.68 -0.35 22.60
N LYS A 111 -20.86 0.69 21.76
CA LYS A 111 -21.95 0.75 20.76
C LYS A 111 -21.78 -0.27 19.65
N VAL A 112 -20.53 -0.63 19.36
CA VAL A 112 -20.15 -1.58 18.32
C VAL A 112 -19.22 -2.62 18.92
N SER A 113 -19.47 -3.89 18.60
CA SER A 113 -18.58 -5.00 18.87
C SER A 113 -18.07 -5.60 17.56
N LEU A 114 -16.86 -6.19 17.59
CA LEU A 114 -16.17 -6.72 16.42
C LEU A 114 -16.65 -8.13 16.01
N ASP A 115 -17.36 -8.84 16.89
CA ASP A 115 -17.85 -10.20 16.67
C ASP A 115 -18.84 -10.31 15.48
N GLN A 116 -19.60 -9.25 15.21
CA GLN A 116 -20.57 -9.20 14.10
C GLN A 116 -19.95 -9.04 12.71
N TYR A 117 -18.63 -8.79 12.61
CA TYR A 117 -17.94 -8.55 11.35
C TYR A 117 -17.11 -9.75 10.90
N ARG A 118 -17.13 -10.02 9.60
CA ARG A 118 -16.26 -11.02 8.95
C ARG A 118 -14.92 -10.42 8.53
N GLY A 119 -14.93 -9.14 8.16
CA GLY A 119 -13.73 -8.39 7.80
C GLY A 119 -13.52 -7.19 8.71
N LEU A 120 -12.26 -6.87 8.99
CA LEU A 120 -11.85 -5.60 9.60
C LEU A 120 -10.80 -4.93 8.73
N VAL A 121 -11.01 -3.66 8.41
CA VAL A 121 -10.11 -2.91 7.54
C VAL A 121 -9.66 -1.64 8.24
N ALA A 122 -8.38 -1.59 8.62
CA ALA A 122 -7.79 -0.39 9.17
C ALA A 122 -7.38 0.56 8.02
N CYS A 123 -8.02 1.71 7.97
CA CYS A 123 -7.91 2.64 6.84
C CYS A 123 -6.69 3.58 6.93
N GLY A 124 -6.30 4.14 5.78
CA GLY A 124 -5.20 5.11 5.69
C GLY A 124 -5.55 6.53 6.15
N GLY A 125 -4.52 7.31 6.45
CA GLY A 125 -4.63 8.72 6.85
C GLY A 125 -3.48 9.14 7.75
N PHE A 126 -3.76 10.07 8.66
CA PHE A 126 -2.80 10.61 9.62
C PHE A 126 -3.43 10.57 11.01
N SER A 127 -3.68 9.37 11.55
CA SER A 127 -4.28 9.24 12.88
C SER A 127 -3.44 10.02 13.89
N TYR A 128 -4.06 10.93 14.65
CA TYR A 128 -3.36 11.86 15.56
C TYR A 128 -2.28 12.73 14.89
N GLY A 129 -2.33 12.94 13.58
CA GLY A 129 -1.33 13.70 12.84
C GLY A 129 0.05 13.02 12.79
N ASP A 130 0.11 11.70 12.99
CA ASP A 130 1.33 10.88 13.08
C ASP A 130 2.30 11.31 14.20
N VAL A 131 1.81 12.11 15.17
CA VAL A 131 2.58 12.49 16.34
C VAL A 131 2.83 11.24 17.20
N LEU A 132 4.08 11.10 17.70
CA LEU A 132 4.61 9.93 18.40
C LEU A 132 4.85 8.70 17.51
N GLY A 133 4.85 8.89 16.18
CA GLY A 133 5.03 7.85 15.17
C GLY A 133 3.70 7.50 14.50
N ALA A 134 3.73 7.34 13.18
CA ALA A 134 2.52 7.06 12.41
C ALA A 134 1.89 5.72 12.82
N GLY A 135 0.58 5.73 13.08
CA GLY A 135 -0.19 4.57 13.56
C GLY A 135 0.03 4.19 15.03
N GLU A 136 1.07 4.70 15.69
CA GLU A 136 1.43 4.35 17.08
C GLU A 136 0.39 4.84 18.10
N GLY A 137 -0.10 6.07 17.96
CA GLY A 137 -1.13 6.60 18.85
C GLY A 137 -2.43 5.79 18.80
N TRP A 138 -2.81 5.36 17.59
CA TRP A 138 -3.98 4.52 17.37
C TRP A 138 -3.78 3.10 17.92
N ALA A 139 -2.64 2.48 17.66
CA ALA A 139 -2.34 1.16 18.22
C ALA A 139 -2.27 1.19 19.76
N LYS A 140 -1.59 2.18 20.34
CA LYS A 140 -1.45 2.30 21.80
C LYS A 140 -2.76 2.62 22.49
N SER A 141 -3.68 3.35 21.85
CA SER A 141 -5.02 3.57 22.43
C SER A 141 -5.79 2.26 22.57
N ILE A 142 -5.59 1.31 21.65
CA ILE A 142 -6.10 -0.07 21.74
C ILE A 142 -5.37 -0.84 22.83
N LEU A 143 -4.03 -0.88 22.80
CA LEU A 143 -3.22 -1.70 23.71
C LEU A 143 -3.34 -1.30 25.19
N TYR A 144 -3.52 -0.01 25.47
CA TYR A 144 -3.59 0.51 26.84
C TYR A 144 -5.01 0.53 27.42
N ASN A 145 -6.01 0.14 26.64
CA ASN A 145 -7.36 -0.10 27.14
C ASN A 145 -7.65 -1.60 27.14
N GLU A 146 -7.71 -2.21 28.31
CA GLU A 146 -7.84 -3.67 28.45
C GLU A 146 -9.07 -4.24 27.72
N SER A 147 -10.22 -3.57 27.76
CA SER A 147 -11.43 -4.08 27.10
C SER A 147 -11.32 -4.02 25.57
N ILE A 148 -10.73 -2.95 25.03
CA ILE A 148 -10.51 -2.83 23.59
C ILE A 148 -9.40 -3.75 23.11
N ARG A 149 -8.31 -3.87 23.86
CA ARG A 149 -7.26 -4.85 23.61
C ARG A 149 -7.84 -6.27 23.52
N HIS A 150 -8.70 -6.65 24.48
CA HIS A 150 -9.38 -7.95 24.46
C HIS A 150 -10.25 -8.11 23.22
N LEU A 151 -11.06 -7.10 22.88
CA LEU A 151 -11.94 -7.11 21.71
C LEU A 151 -11.17 -7.36 20.39
N PHE A 152 -10.02 -6.73 20.20
CA PHE A 152 -9.16 -6.95 19.03
C PHE A 152 -8.50 -8.33 19.07
N GLY A 153 -8.00 -8.77 20.23
CA GLY A 153 -7.44 -10.11 20.40
C GLY A 153 -8.44 -11.21 20.06
N GLU A 154 -9.68 -11.09 20.55
CA GLU A 154 -10.78 -12.00 20.21
C GLU A 154 -11.08 -11.98 18.71
N PHE A 155 -11.09 -10.81 18.08
CA PHE A 155 -11.32 -10.71 16.64
C PHE A 155 -10.28 -11.51 15.85
N PHE A 156 -8.98 -11.31 16.13
CA PHE A 156 -7.89 -11.95 15.39
C PHE A 156 -7.75 -13.45 15.68
N ALA A 157 -8.19 -13.92 16.85
CA ALA A 157 -8.17 -15.33 17.23
C ALA A 157 -9.21 -16.20 16.50
N ARG A 158 -10.21 -15.61 15.82
CA ARG A 158 -11.24 -16.38 15.11
C ARG A 158 -10.74 -16.89 13.76
N ASP A 159 -10.90 -18.18 13.45
CA ASP A 159 -10.42 -18.76 12.18
C ASP A 159 -11.14 -18.26 10.92
N ASN A 160 -12.31 -17.63 11.06
CA ASN A 160 -13.22 -17.29 9.96
C ASN A 160 -13.38 -15.77 9.75
N ILE A 161 -12.25 -15.06 9.81
CA ILE A 161 -12.14 -13.62 9.56
C ILE A 161 -11.06 -13.33 8.53
N PHE A 162 -11.10 -12.12 7.98
CA PHE A 162 -9.95 -11.49 7.35
C PHE A 162 -9.70 -10.11 7.96
N ALA A 163 -8.47 -9.63 7.85
CA ALA A 163 -8.15 -8.23 8.13
C ALA A 163 -7.16 -7.64 7.13
N LEU A 164 -7.35 -6.35 6.84
CA LEU A 164 -6.52 -5.57 5.94
C LEU A 164 -6.09 -4.27 6.62
N GLY A 165 -4.79 -3.99 6.64
CA GLY A 165 -4.25 -2.68 7.04
C GLY A 165 -3.65 -1.95 5.85
N VAL A 166 -4.13 -0.75 5.55
CA VAL A 166 -3.60 0.07 4.45
C VAL A 166 -2.98 1.36 4.96
N CYS A 167 -1.74 1.64 4.55
CA CYS A 167 -0.96 2.82 4.93
C CYS A 167 -0.94 3.06 6.45
N ASN A 168 -1.77 3.98 6.97
CA ASN A 168 -1.87 4.23 8.41
C ASN A 168 -2.46 3.05 9.19
N GLY A 169 -3.36 2.29 8.58
CA GLY A 169 -3.83 1.03 9.12
C GLY A 169 -2.77 -0.09 9.07
N CYS A 170 -1.87 -0.07 8.08
CA CYS A 170 -0.72 -0.99 8.04
C CYS A 170 0.21 -0.72 9.23
N GLN A 171 0.57 0.54 9.45
CA GLN A 171 1.38 1.00 10.59
C GLN A 171 0.73 0.61 11.93
N MET A 172 -0.56 0.87 12.08
CA MET A 172 -1.31 0.54 13.29
C MET A 172 -1.35 -0.97 13.55
N LEU A 173 -1.70 -1.79 12.55
CA LEU A 173 -1.72 -3.26 12.72
C LEU A 173 -0.33 -3.84 12.97
N ALA A 174 0.73 -3.27 12.37
CA ALA A 174 2.10 -3.65 12.66
C ALA A 174 2.48 -3.41 14.13
N ALA A 175 2.03 -2.29 14.71
CA ALA A 175 2.19 -2.00 16.13
C ALA A 175 1.30 -2.88 17.05
N LEU A 176 0.22 -3.48 16.51
CA LEU A 176 -0.63 -4.45 17.20
C LEU A 176 -0.19 -5.91 17.03
N LYS A 177 0.99 -6.20 16.46
CA LYS A 177 1.40 -7.57 16.15
C LYS A 177 1.37 -8.55 17.32
N GLU A 178 1.43 -8.08 18.57
CA GLU A 178 1.26 -8.93 19.77
C GLU A 178 -0.15 -9.51 19.94
N LEU A 179 -1.16 -8.93 19.28
CA LEU A 179 -2.54 -9.41 19.26
C LEU A 179 -2.86 -10.23 18.02
N ILE A 180 -1.96 -10.31 17.03
CA ILE A 180 -2.20 -10.92 15.72
C ILE A 180 -1.39 -12.22 15.63
N PRO A 181 -2.04 -13.40 15.63
CA PRO A 181 -1.34 -14.67 15.48
C PRO A 181 -0.49 -14.72 14.21
N GLY A 182 0.74 -15.20 14.33
CA GLY A 182 1.67 -15.34 13.20
C GLY A 182 2.16 -14.01 12.62
N ALA A 183 2.16 -12.91 13.37
CA ALA A 183 2.65 -11.59 12.92
C ALA A 183 3.96 -11.14 13.59
N GLY A 184 4.63 -12.01 14.37
CA GLY A 184 5.80 -11.65 15.17
C GLY A 184 6.95 -11.03 14.35
N HIS A 185 7.10 -11.48 13.09
CA HIS A 185 8.10 -11.02 12.12
C HIS A 185 7.84 -9.64 11.53
N TRP A 186 6.66 -9.04 11.77
CA TRP A 186 6.32 -7.76 11.16
C TRP A 186 7.26 -6.63 11.61
N PRO A 187 7.69 -5.77 10.65
CA PRO A 187 8.55 -4.63 10.93
C PRO A 187 7.74 -3.51 11.59
N ARG A 188 8.45 -2.48 12.05
CA ARG A 188 7.85 -1.16 12.24
C ARG A 188 7.94 -0.40 10.92
N PHE A 189 7.05 0.55 10.71
CA PHE A 189 7.12 1.45 9.57
C PHE A 189 7.53 2.84 10.06
N VAL A 190 8.64 3.34 9.55
CA VAL A 190 9.29 4.58 10.01
C VAL A 190 9.51 5.53 8.84
N ARG A 191 10.06 6.71 9.15
CA ARG A 191 10.39 7.77 8.18
C ARG A 191 11.07 7.21 6.92
N ASN A 192 10.57 7.62 5.75
CA ASN A 192 11.16 7.24 4.47
C ASN A 192 12.64 7.64 4.41
N ARG A 193 13.45 6.89 3.66
CA ARG A 193 14.87 7.20 3.40
C ARG A 193 15.07 8.58 2.75
N SER A 194 14.09 9.06 1.97
CA SER A 194 14.12 10.39 1.34
C SER A 194 13.94 11.53 2.35
N ASP A 195 13.53 11.22 3.58
CA ASP A 195 13.07 12.17 4.60
C ASP A 195 11.91 13.07 4.14
N GLN A 196 11.14 12.62 3.14
CA GLN A 196 9.98 13.31 2.59
C GLN A 196 8.75 12.43 2.52
N PHE A 197 7.60 13.09 2.43
CA PHE A 197 6.35 12.44 2.03
C PHE A 197 6.40 12.09 0.55
N GLU A 198 6.14 10.83 0.22
CA GLU A 198 6.14 10.33 -1.15
C GLU A 198 4.71 10.09 -1.64
N ALA A 199 4.24 10.97 -2.52
CA ALA A 199 3.03 10.78 -3.31
C ALA A 199 3.45 10.30 -4.71
N ARG A 200 3.38 8.99 -4.94
CA ARG A 200 3.89 8.33 -6.15
C ARG A 200 2.85 7.37 -6.72
N PHE A 201 3.02 7.06 -8.01
CA PHE A 201 2.34 5.95 -8.64
C PHE A 201 3.41 4.91 -8.96
N SER A 202 3.63 3.98 -8.03
CA SER A 202 4.79 3.11 -7.97
C SER A 202 4.49 1.74 -8.56
N MET A 203 5.45 1.14 -9.24
CA MET A 203 5.34 -0.23 -9.72
C MET A 203 5.51 -1.22 -8.56
N VAL A 204 4.65 -2.23 -8.51
CA VAL A 204 4.75 -3.34 -7.56
C VAL A 204 4.57 -4.69 -8.24
N ARG A 205 5.14 -5.73 -7.63
CA ARG A 205 4.88 -7.14 -7.93
C ARG A 205 4.18 -7.78 -6.74
N ILE A 206 3.21 -8.65 -7.03
CA ILE A 206 2.55 -9.49 -6.03
C ILE A 206 3.32 -10.80 -5.92
N ASP A 207 3.93 -11.04 -4.76
CA ASP A 207 4.77 -12.21 -4.51
C ASP A 207 3.96 -13.36 -3.88
N PRO A 208 4.37 -14.62 -4.07
CA PRO A 208 3.78 -15.75 -3.37
C PRO A 208 3.85 -15.56 -1.85
N SER A 209 2.70 -15.64 -1.18
CA SER A 209 2.57 -15.57 0.27
C SER A 209 1.25 -16.21 0.74
N PRO A 210 1.07 -16.44 2.05
CA PRO A 210 -0.21 -16.92 2.60
C PRO A 210 -1.41 -15.99 2.36
N SER A 211 -1.19 -14.70 2.06
CA SER A 211 -2.24 -13.68 1.92
C SER A 211 -3.43 -14.15 1.05
N ILE A 212 -4.57 -14.41 1.69
CA ILE A 212 -5.79 -14.83 0.99
C ILE A 212 -6.32 -13.74 0.04
N LEU A 213 -6.03 -12.48 0.36
CA LEU A 213 -6.47 -11.31 -0.41
C LEU A 213 -5.68 -11.15 -1.71
N LEU A 214 -4.46 -11.67 -1.78
CA LEU A 214 -3.54 -11.50 -2.91
C LEU A 214 -3.22 -12.80 -3.65
N ALA A 215 -3.53 -13.97 -3.08
CA ALA A 215 -3.22 -15.27 -3.66
C ALA A 215 -3.65 -15.43 -5.13
N PRO A 216 -4.87 -15.02 -5.55
CA PRO A 216 -5.28 -15.09 -6.96
C PRO A 216 -4.54 -14.12 -7.91
N MET A 217 -3.75 -13.20 -7.37
CA MET A 217 -3.06 -12.14 -8.12
C MET A 217 -1.54 -12.35 -8.19
N VAL A 218 -1.00 -13.39 -7.55
CA VAL A 218 0.44 -13.71 -7.49
C VAL A 218 1.06 -13.74 -8.88
N GLY A 219 2.22 -13.09 -9.03
CA GLY A 219 2.95 -12.95 -10.30
C GLY A 219 2.57 -11.70 -11.10
N SER A 220 1.48 -11.00 -10.74
CA SER A 220 1.12 -9.74 -11.39
C SER A 220 2.13 -8.63 -11.07
N ARG A 221 2.36 -7.75 -12.04
CA ARG A 221 3.16 -6.53 -11.95
C ARG A 221 2.32 -5.37 -12.43
N LEU A 222 2.10 -4.36 -11.59
CA LEU A 222 1.20 -3.26 -11.90
C LEU A 222 1.48 -2.06 -11.02
N PRO A 223 1.12 -0.84 -11.45
CA PRO A 223 1.30 0.34 -10.63
C PRO A 223 0.22 0.45 -9.55
N ILE A 224 0.56 1.11 -8.45
CA ILE A 224 -0.33 1.36 -7.30
C ILE A 224 -0.08 2.76 -6.73
N VAL A 225 -1.11 3.34 -6.12
CA VAL A 225 -0.98 4.63 -5.42
C VAL A 225 -0.15 4.44 -4.15
N THR A 226 0.94 5.19 -4.04
CA THR A 226 1.78 5.28 -2.85
C THR A 226 1.69 6.69 -2.27
N SER A 227 1.42 6.81 -0.98
CA SER A 227 1.14 8.11 -0.35
C SER A 227 1.48 8.11 1.14
N HIS A 228 2.78 8.14 1.47
CA HIS A 228 3.23 8.07 2.87
C HIS A 228 4.56 8.81 3.13
N GLY A 229 4.73 9.30 4.36
CA GLY A 229 6.00 9.84 4.88
C GLY A 229 6.77 8.86 5.78
N GLU A 230 6.08 7.86 6.32
CA GLU A 230 6.64 6.85 7.24
C GLU A 230 6.33 5.43 6.73
N GLY A 231 6.87 5.07 5.57
CA GLY A 231 6.63 3.76 4.95
C GLY A 231 7.84 2.83 4.91
N LEU A 232 9.00 3.23 5.45
CA LEU A 232 10.19 2.39 5.45
C LEU A 232 10.01 1.25 6.46
N ALA A 233 10.11 0.01 5.99
CA ALA A 233 10.05 -1.18 6.84
C ALA A 233 11.37 -1.36 7.61
N GLU A 234 11.33 -1.11 8.92
CA GLU A 234 12.44 -1.29 9.84
C GLU A 234 12.23 -2.56 10.69
N PHE A 235 13.09 -3.55 10.46
CA PHE A 235 13.09 -4.81 11.19
C PHE A 235 13.96 -4.72 12.44
N ALA A 236 13.51 -5.34 13.54
CA ALA A 236 14.25 -5.33 14.81
C ALA A 236 15.57 -6.13 14.72
N SER A 237 15.64 -7.11 13.83
CA SER A 237 16.85 -7.90 13.59
C SER A 237 16.95 -8.38 12.14
N THR A 238 18.15 -8.79 11.73
CA THR A 238 18.36 -9.48 10.45
C THR A 238 17.62 -10.81 10.37
N ASN A 239 17.37 -11.46 11.51
CA ASN A 239 16.57 -12.68 11.57
C ASN A 239 15.10 -12.41 11.24
N ASP A 240 14.52 -11.31 11.74
CA ASP A 240 13.13 -10.95 11.41
C ASP A 240 12.98 -10.61 9.93
N LEU A 241 13.96 -9.89 9.36
CA LEU A 241 14.00 -9.65 7.91
C LEU A 241 14.10 -10.96 7.12
N ARG A 242 14.93 -11.91 7.58
CA ARG A 242 15.06 -13.22 6.94
C ARG A 242 13.75 -14.00 7.03
N MET A 243 13.11 -14.05 8.18
CA MET A 243 11.80 -14.71 8.36
C MET A 243 10.75 -14.08 7.46
N ALA A 244 10.67 -12.75 7.42
CA ALA A 244 9.75 -12.06 6.52
C ALA A 244 10.01 -12.42 5.05
N SER A 245 11.29 -12.49 4.63
CA SER A 245 11.68 -12.86 3.26
C SER A 245 11.39 -14.32 2.90
N GLN A 246 11.07 -15.19 3.87
CA GLN A 246 10.65 -16.57 3.64
C GLN A 246 9.15 -16.64 3.38
N GLU A 247 8.70 -16.07 2.27
CA GLU A 247 7.32 -16.18 1.75
C GLU A 247 6.23 -15.42 2.53
N LEU A 248 6.59 -14.48 3.43
CA LEU A 248 5.61 -13.64 4.13
C LEU A 248 5.47 -12.23 3.54
N VAL A 249 6.37 -11.86 2.63
CA VAL A 249 6.26 -10.65 1.79
C VAL A 249 5.21 -10.90 0.71
N SER A 250 4.13 -10.12 0.73
CA SER A 250 3.00 -10.26 -0.20
C SER A 250 3.05 -9.24 -1.35
N LEU A 251 3.75 -8.13 -1.15
CA LEU A 251 3.87 -7.05 -2.13
C LEU A 251 5.27 -6.43 -2.09
N THR A 252 5.89 -6.29 -3.26
CA THR A 252 7.24 -5.74 -3.42
C THR A 252 7.26 -4.62 -4.45
N TYR A 253 7.86 -3.49 -4.12
CA TYR A 253 8.21 -2.44 -5.07
C TYR A 253 9.21 -2.98 -6.11
N ILE A 254 8.91 -2.73 -7.38
CA ILE A 254 9.77 -3.11 -8.51
C ILE A 254 10.11 -1.86 -9.34
N ASP A 255 11.20 -1.92 -10.07
CA ASP A 255 11.48 -0.92 -11.10
C ASP A 255 10.65 -1.18 -12.36
N ASN A 256 10.78 -0.28 -13.34
CA ASN A 256 10.04 -0.38 -14.59
C ASN A 256 10.51 -1.54 -15.49
N HIS A 257 11.66 -2.16 -15.19
CA HIS A 257 12.12 -3.39 -15.83
C HIS A 257 11.52 -4.65 -15.18
N GLY A 258 10.86 -4.50 -14.03
CA GLY A 258 10.20 -5.56 -13.29
C GLY A 258 11.10 -6.26 -12.27
N GLU A 259 12.28 -5.71 -12.01
CA GLU A 259 13.22 -6.19 -11.00
C GLU A 259 12.89 -5.58 -9.64
N THR A 260 13.22 -6.28 -8.55
CA THR A 260 12.98 -5.75 -7.19
C THR A 260 13.72 -4.42 -7.00
N ALA A 261 12.98 -3.37 -6.64
CA ALA A 261 13.52 -2.03 -6.55
C ALA A 261 14.40 -1.85 -5.31
N ASN A 262 15.67 -1.51 -5.55
CA ASN A 262 16.64 -1.16 -4.52
C ASN A 262 17.03 0.33 -4.53
N ARG A 263 16.46 1.11 -5.45
CA ARG A 263 16.75 2.54 -5.66
C ARG A 263 15.48 3.37 -5.64
N TYR A 264 15.62 4.63 -5.22
CA TYR A 264 14.59 5.65 -5.29
C TYR A 264 14.48 6.21 -6.72
N PRO A 265 13.28 6.57 -7.21
CA PRO A 265 11.98 6.53 -6.54
C PRO A 265 11.18 5.24 -6.78
N ALA A 266 11.71 4.27 -7.54
CA ALA A 266 11.05 2.98 -7.79
C ALA A 266 10.70 2.26 -6.48
N ASN A 267 11.63 2.27 -5.52
CA ASN A 267 11.36 2.03 -4.10
C ASN A 267 11.25 3.39 -3.39
N PRO A 268 10.02 3.88 -3.11
CA PRO A 268 9.80 5.25 -2.67
C PRO A 268 10.24 5.50 -1.23
N ASN A 269 10.21 4.48 -0.36
CA ASN A 269 10.54 4.62 1.05
C ASN A 269 11.93 4.10 1.43
N GLY A 270 12.54 3.24 0.61
CA GLY A 270 13.82 2.60 0.93
C GLY A 270 13.70 1.33 1.75
N SER A 271 12.51 0.70 1.82
CA SER A 271 12.32 -0.58 2.50
C SER A 271 13.28 -1.65 1.95
N PRO A 272 13.90 -2.47 2.82
CA PRO A 272 14.75 -3.57 2.39
C PRO A 272 13.98 -4.54 1.50
N LEU A 273 14.65 -5.11 0.50
CA LEU A 273 14.07 -6.05 -0.48
C LEU A 273 12.83 -5.49 -1.22
N GLY A 274 12.62 -4.17 -1.23
CA GLY A 274 11.46 -3.55 -1.84
C GLY A 274 10.14 -3.83 -1.09
N ILE A 275 10.18 -4.29 0.17
CA ILE A 275 8.98 -4.69 0.90
C ILE A 275 7.95 -3.55 0.97
N ALA A 276 6.76 -3.80 0.43
CA ALA A 276 5.63 -2.88 0.41
C ALA A 276 4.42 -3.42 1.17
N GLY A 277 4.34 -4.73 1.39
CA GLY A 277 3.29 -5.39 2.16
C GLY A 277 3.68 -6.79 2.63
N LEU A 278 3.06 -7.22 3.73
CA LEU A 278 3.25 -8.52 4.36
C LEU A 278 1.91 -9.17 4.72
N SER A 279 1.94 -10.48 4.91
CA SER A 279 0.85 -11.21 5.58
C SER A 279 1.32 -11.82 6.90
N ASN A 280 0.37 -12.23 7.74
CA ASN A 280 0.64 -13.13 8.85
C ASN A 280 0.78 -14.58 8.34
N GLU A 281 1.29 -15.48 9.17
CA GLU A 281 1.62 -16.86 8.78
C GLU A 281 0.42 -17.67 8.22
N ASP A 282 -0.81 -17.39 8.66
CA ASP A 282 -2.01 -18.07 8.17
C ASP A 282 -2.75 -17.32 7.03
N GLY A 283 -2.23 -16.15 6.64
CA GLY A 283 -2.70 -15.40 5.49
C GLY A 283 -3.99 -14.59 5.68
N ARG A 284 -4.66 -14.70 6.83
CA ARG A 284 -5.94 -14.01 7.08
C ARG A 284 -5.77 -12.52 7.33
N VAL A 285 -4.58 -12.08 7.74
CA VAL A 285 -4.25 -10.67 7.95
C VAL A 285 -3.17 -10.23 6.98
N THR A 286 -3.47 -9.19 6.20
CA THR A 286 -2.52 -8.57 5.27
C THR A 286 -2.36 -7.09 5.60
N ILE A 287 -1.13 -6.60 5.60
CA ILE A 287 -0.80 -5.18 5.78
C ILE A 287 0.01 -4.68 4.58
N MET A 288 -0.27 -3.48 4.10
CA MET A 288 0.46 -2.87 3.00
C MET A 288 0.49 -1.34 3.08
N MET A 289 1.61 -0.75 2.68
CA MET A 289 1.78 0.70 2.64
C MET A 289 1.07 1.38 1.44
N PRO A 290 1.08 0.81 0.22
CA PRO A 290 0.32 1.34 -0.91
C PRO A 290 -1.20 1.26 -0.72
N HIS A 291 -1.94 2.04 -1.52
CA HIS A 291 -3.39 2.23 -1.43
C HIS A 291 -4.14 1.58 -2.61
N PRO A 292 -4.49 0.28 -2.55
CA PRO A 292 -5.27 -0.36 -3.61
C PRO A 292 -6.68 0.25 -3.75
N GLU A 293 -7.25 0.76 -2.66
CA GLU A 293 -8.57 1.42 -2.60
C GLU A 293 -8.59 2.82 -3.22
N ARG A 294 -7.43 3.43 -3.46
CA ARG A 294 -7.36 4.72 -4.18
C ARG A 294 -7.25 4.56 -5.69
N CYS A 295 -7.03 3.34 -6.16
CA CYS A 295 -6.89 3.03 -7.58
C CYS A 295 -7.68 1.79 -8.01
N PHE A 296 -8.74 1.39 -7.29
CA PHE A 296 -9.59 0.26 -7.67
C PHE A 296 -10.40 0.51 -8.95
N ARG A 297 -10.71 1.78 -9.25
CA ARG A 297 -11.31 2.17 -10.53
C ARG A 297 -10.21 2.53 -11.53
N THR A 298 -10.32 2.08 -12.76
CA THR A 298 -9.38 2.41 -13.84
C THR A 298 -9.18 3.92 -13.97
N VAL A 299 -10.26 4.71 -13.92
CA VAL A 299 -10.21 6.18 -14.03
C VAL A 299 -9.42 6.87 -12.91
N GLN A 300 -9.16 6.19 -11.79
CA GLN A 300 -8.37 6.73 -10.68
C GLN A 300 -6.87 6.43 -10.82
N ASN A 301 -6.48 5.63 -11.81
CA ASN A 301 -5.07 5.32 -12.05
C ASN A 301 -4.42 6.45 -12.85
N SER A 302 -3.32 7.04 -12.34
CA SER A 302 -2.62 8.15 -13.00
C SER A 302 -2.14 7.79 -14.41
N TRP A 303 -1.86 6.51 -14.63
CA TRP A 303 -1.59 5.92 -15.93
C TRP A 303 -2.18 4.50 -15.92
N HIS A 304 -2.69 4.06 -17.06
CA HIS A 304 -3.15 2.68 -17.23
C HIS A 304 -3.15 2.29 -18.71
N PRO A 305 -3.13 0.99 -19.04
CA PRO A 305 -3.41 0.51 -20.38
C PRO A 305 -4.77 1.01 -20.90
N ALA A 306 -4.82 1.43 -22.16
CA ALA A 306 -6.03 2.02 -22.76
C ALA A 306 -7.21 1.04 -22.89
N ASN A 307 -6.96 -0.26 -22.80
CA ASN A 307 -7.95 -1.32 -22.96
C ASN A 307 -8.62 -1.76 -21.64
N TRP A 308 -8.31 -1.12 -20.51
CA TRP A 308 -8.98 -1.41 -19.24
C TRP A 308 -10.44 -0.94 -19.25
N GLY A 309 -11.32 -1.73 -18.61
CA GLY A 309 -12.71 -1.37 -18.35
C GLY A 309 -12.84 -0.47 -17.11
N GLU A 310 -13.98 -0.53 -16.43
CA GLU A 310 -14.22 0.24 -15.19
C GLU A 310 -13.27 -0.18 -14.05
N ASP A 311 -13.04 -1.49 -13.90
CA ASP A 311 -12.22 -2.05 -12.82
C ASP A 311 -10.75 -2.10 -13.16
N SER A 312 -9.94 -1.49 -12.29
CA SER A 312 -8.52 -1.76 -12.27
C SER A 312 -8.28 -3.16 -11.69
N PRO A 313 -7.09 -3.75 -11.91
CA PRO A 313 -6.75 -5.03 -11.30
C PRO A 313 -6.79 -5.00 -9.77
N TRP A 314 -6.63 -3.84 -9.12
CA TRP A 314 -6.71 -3.74 -7.66
C TRP A 314 -8.10 -4.00 -7.11
N GLN A 315 -9.16 -3.90 -7.92
CA GLN A 315 -10.49 -4.32 -7.49
C GLN A 315 -10.53 -5.83 -7.14
N GLN A 316 -9.65 -6.65 -7.73
CA GLN A 316 -9.59 -8.08 -7.47
C GLN A 316 -9.25 -8.40 -6.00
N LEU A 317 -8.43 -7.57 -5.34
CA LEU A 317 -8.11 -7.73 -3.91
C LEU A 317 -9.39 -7.75 -3.07
N PHE A 318 -10.32 -6.85 -3.37
CA PHE A 318 -11.59 -6.74 -2.66
C PHE A 318 -12.56 -7.86 -3.04
N PHE A 319 -12.52 -8.35 -4.29
CA PHE A 319 -13.29 -9.54 -4.70
C PHE A 319 -12.78 -10.85 -4.07
N ASN A 320 -11.52 -10.92 -3.67
CA ASN A 320 -10.93 -12.10 -3.02
C ASN A 320 -11.31 -12.20 -1.54
N ALA A 321 -11.61 -11.07 -0.89
CA ALA A 321 -12.05 -10.99 0.50
C ALA A 321 -13.42 -11.66 0.70
#